data_AF-A0A3C1FG97-F1
#
_entry.id   AF-A0A3C1FG97-F1
#
_cell.length_a   1.000
_cell.length_b   1.000
_cell.length_c   1.000
_cell.angle_alpha   90.00
_cell.angle_beta   90.00
_cell.angle_gamma   90.00
#
_symmetry.space_group_name_H-M   'P 1'
#
loop_
_entity.id
_entity.type
_entity.pdbx_description
1 polymer ?
#
loop_
_entity_poly.entity_id
_entity_poly.type
_entity_poly.pdbx_seq_one_letter_code
_entity_poly.pdbx_strand_id
1 'polypeptide(L)'
;MVGAAGVAVNMLVAILMNKANGGTVNAQRVLFAIPGTEFNFRYTSLVWIVAFVVANIFNFQLNRTWTFRGTAKAPWFHEFWPFLAVGSAAAFLGLFIKIGFTNPTSPLYLPSPWFHEDTGLHSREYWAQLLTIFITMPINFAANKLWTFRHVRRRYAREQQEVNG
;
A
#
# COMPACT_ATOMS: atom_id res chain seq x y z
N MET A 1 9.70 -3.28 -14.35
CA MET A 1 8.50 -2.51 -13.94
C MET A 1 8.72 -2.03 -12.51
N VAL A 2 8.64 -0.72 -12.25
CA VAL A 2 8.94 -0.11 -10.93
C VAL A 2 8.02 -0.65 -9.81
N GLY A 3 6.81 -1.11 -10.15
CA GLY A 3 5.87 -1.68 -9.18
C GLY A 3 6.32 -2.99 -8.53
N ALA A 4 7.09 -3.85 -9.22
CA ALA A 4 7.47 -5.17 -8.69
C ALA A 4 8.48 -5.08 -7.53
N ALA A 5 9.41 -4.12 -7.58
CA ALA A 5 10.38 -3.91 -6.52
C ALA A 5 9.70 -3.41 -5.23
N GLY A 6 8.70 -2.53 -5.36
CA GLY A 6 7.88 -2.10 -4.23
C GLY A 6 7.10 -3.23 -3.56
N VAL A 7 6.59 -4.19 -4.34
CA VAL A 7 5.93 -5.39 -3.79
C VAL A 7 6.92 -6.18 -2.94
N ALA A 8 8.13 -6.42 -3.44
CA ALA A 8 9.16 -7.16 -2.72
C ALA A 8 9.53 -6.46 -1.40
N VAL A 9 9.72 -5.14 -1.42
CA VAL A 9 9.98 -4.34 -0.20
C VAL A 9 8.81 -4.41 0.77
N ASN A 10 7.57 -4.31 0.29
CA ASN A 10 6.38 -4.42 1.12
C ASN A 10 6.31 -5.78 1.82
N MET A 11 6.47 -6.87 1.07
CA MET A 11 6.46 -8.23 1.59
C MET A 11 7.61 -8.46 2.57
N LEU A 12 8.80 -7.94 2.30
CA LEU A 12 9.94 -8.04 3.20
C LEU A 12 9.65 -7.40 4.55
N VAL A 13 9.09 -6.18 4.57
CA VAL A 13 8.68 -5.52 5.82
C VAL A 13 7.63 -6.35 6.56
N ALA A 14 6.66 -6.89 5.84
CA ALA A 14 5.62 -7.74 6.44
C ALA A 14 6.19 -8.99 7.11
N ILE A 15 7.14 -9.64 6.45
CA ILE A 15 7.83 -10.82 6.96
C ILE A 15 8.64 -10.46 8.21
N LEU A 16 9.41 -9.37 8.18
CA LEU A 16 10.24 -8.96 9.30
C LEU A 16 9.39 -8.60 10.53
N MET A 17 8.31 -7.84 10.35
CA MET A 17 7.42 -7.46 11.44
C MET A 17 6.67 -8.66 12.03
N ASN A 18 6.08 -9.52 11.20
CA ASN A 18 5.42 -10.71 11.70
C ASN A 18 6.40 -11.65 12.40
N LYS A 19 7.63 -11.80 11.88
CA LYS A 19 8.67 -12.58 12.56
C LYS A 19 9.03 -11.98 13.92
N ALA A 20 9.16 -10.66 14.02
CA ALA A 20 9.39 -9.96 15.29
C ALA A 20 8.20 -10.10 16.27
N ASN A 21 6.99 -10.33 15.77
CA ASN A 21 5.78 -10.60 16.56
C ASN A 21 5.58 -12.09 16.87
N GLY A 22 6.59 -12.93 16.70
CA GLY A 22 6.51 -14.37 16.97
C GLY A 22 5.75 -15.17 15.90
N GLY A 23 5.68 -14.65 14.67
CA GLY A 23 5.04 -15.30 13.53
C GLY A 23 3.65 -14.75 13.21
N THR A 24 3.13 -15.15 12.05
CA THR A 24 1.83 -14.72 11.52
C THR A 24 0.64 -15.26 12.31
N VAL A 25 0.85 -16.29 13.13
CA VAL A 25 -0.13 -16.75 14.14
C VAL A 25 -0.56 -15.63 15.09
N ASN A 26 0.32 -14.66 15.36
CA ASN A 26 0.04 -13.51 16.20
C ASN A 26 -0.48 -12.27 15.43
N ALA A 27 -0.69 -12.37 14.11
CA ALA A 27 -1.08 -11.22 13.28
C ALA A 27 -2.44 -10.62 13.69
N GLN A 28 -3.34 -11.43 14.25
CA GLN A 28 -4.65 -10.97 14.70
C GLN A 28 -4.64 -10.40 16.13
N ARG A 29 -3.48 -10.34 16.81
CA ARG A 29 -3.37 -9.75 18.15
C ARG A 29 -3.87 -8.30 18.16
N VAL A 30 -4.76 -7.98 19.10
CA VAL A 30 -5.27 -6.63 19.30
C VAL A 30 -4.18 -5.78 19.95
N LEU A 31 -3.93 -4.60 19.37
CA LEU A 31 -3.03 -3.59 19.93
C LEU A 31 -3.81 -2.60 20.79
N PHE A 32 -4.93 -2.10 20.28
CA PHE A 32 -5.86 -1.26 21.02
C PHE A 32 -7.26 -1.30 20.40
N ALA A 33 -8.29 -1.04 21.19
CA ALA A 33 -9.67 -0.90 20.72
C ALA A 33 -9.90 0.49 20.11
N ILE A 34 -10.80 0.60 19.15
CA ILE A 34 -11.21 1.89 18.57
C ILE A 34 -12.36 2.45 19.42
N PRO A 35 -12.19 3.59 20.11
CA PRO A 35 -13.21 4.14 21.00
C PRO A 35 -14.54 4.34 20.28
N GLY A 36 -15.63 3.92 20.92
CA GLY A 36 -17.00 4.08 20.39
C GLY A 36 -17.38 3.08 19.30
N THR A 37 -16.58 2.03 19.04
CA THR A 37 -16.92 0.97 18.08
C THR A 37 -16.58 -0.41 18.63
N GLU A 38 -17.11 -1.48 17.99
CA GLU A 38 -16.71 -2.87 18.26
C GLU A 38 -15.38 -3.27 17.59
N PHE A 39 -14.80 -2.37 16.79
CA PHE A 39 -13.60 -2.65 16.01
C PHE A 39 -12.33 -2.47 16.84
N ASN A 40 -11.34 -3.30 16.52
CA ASN A 40 -10.03 -3.30 17.16
C ASN A 40 -8.93 -3.03 16.15
N PHE A 41 -7.96 -2.20 16.52
CA PHE A 41 -6.73 -2.06 15.76
C PHE A 41 -5.81 -3.24 16.08
N ARG A 42 -5.56 -4.08 15.08
CA ARG A 42 -4.80 -5.34 15.20
C ARG A 42 -3.41 -5.21 14.59
N TYR A 43 -2.51 -6.12 14.97
CA TYR A 43 -1.14 -6.15 14.49
C TYR A 43 -1.05 -6.25 12.95
N THR A 44 -1.93 -7.03 12.32
CA THR A 44 -2.06 -7.13 10.86
C THR A 44 -2.29 -5.78 10.18
N SER A 45 -3.06 -4.87 10.81
CA SER A 45 -3.31 -3.52 10.31
C SER A 45 -2.07 -2.64 10.44
N LEU A 46 -1.34 -2.75 11.56
CA LEU A 46 -0.07 -2.07 11.76
C LEU A 46 0.96 -2.48 10.69
N VAL A 47 1.12 -3.79 10.47
CA VAL A 47 2.01 -4.35 9.44
C VAL A 47 1.64 -3.83 8.06
N TRP A 48 0.35 -3.83 7.72
CA TRP A 48 -0.14 -3.32 6.44
C TRP A 48 0.26 -1.85 6.22
N ILE A 49 0.03 -1.00 7.21
CA ILE A 49 0.33 0.44 7.14
C ILE A 49 1.84 0.68 7.01
N VAL A 50 2.66 0.04 7.86
CA VAL A 50 4.11 0.23 7.84
C VAL A 50 4.72 -0.28 6.54
N ALA A 51 4.33 -1.47 6.09
CA ALA A 51 4.78 -2.04 4.82
C ALA A 51 4.38 -1.15 3.63
N PHE A 52 3.17 -0.58 3.66
CA PHE A 52 2.73 0.39 2.65
C PHE A 52 3.63 1.63 2.63
N VAL A 53 3.85 2.29 3.78
CA VAL A 53 4.64 3.52 3.85
C VAL A 53 6.07 3.29 3.36
N VAL A 54 6.73 2.23 3.82
CA VAL A 54 8.10 1.89 3.41
C VAL A 54 8.17 1.62 1.90
N ALA A 55 7.25 0.81 1.38
CA ALA A 55 7.20 0.51 -0.05
C ALA A 55 6.84 1.74 -0.89
N ASN A 56 6.00 2.64 -0.39
CA ASN A 56 5.61 3.88 -1.06
C ASN A 56 6.81 4.83 -1.18
N ILE A 57 7.56 5.04 -0.10
CA ILE A 57 8.80 5.83 -0.09
C ILE A 57 9.84 5.21 -1.04
N PHE A 58 10.02 3.89 -0.98
CA PHE A 58 10.95 3.19 -1.88
C PHE A 58 10.56 3.36 -3.34
N ASN A 59 9.28 3.17 -3.68
CA ASN A 59 8.77 3.36 -5.04
C ASN A 59 8.92 4.81 -5.51
N PHE A 60 8.65 5.79 -4.65
CA PHE A 60 8.85 7.20 -4.97
C PHE A 60 10.31 7.48 -5.30
N GLN A 61 11.24 7.01 -4.45
CA GLN A 61 12.67 7.20 -4.69
C GLN A 61 13.15 6.48 -5.93
N LEU A 62 12.71 5.24 -6.18
CA LEU A 62 13.08 4.51 -7.38
C LEU A 62 12.57 5.23 -8.65
N ASN A 63 11.34 5.73 -8.64
CA ASN A 63 10.80 6.52 -9.75
C ASN A 63 11.59 7.81 -9.96
N ARG A 64 11.86 8.57 -8.90
CA ARG A 64 12.57 9.86 -8.97
C ARG A 64 14.04 9.71 -9.35
N THR A 65 14.71 8.68 -8.84
CA THR A 65 16.16 8.49 -8.99
C THR A 65 16.53 7.62 -10.16
N TRP A 66 15.67 6.76 -10.70
CA TRP A 66 15.99 5.86 -11.81
C TRP A 66 15.14 6.14 -13.04
N THR A 67 13.82 6.05 -12.90
CA THR A 67 12.87 6.22 -14.02
C THR A 67 12.91 7.61 -14.63
N PHE A 68 13.04 8.65 -13.82
CA PHE A 68 13.03 10.06 -14.24
C PHE A 68 14.39 10.75 -14.06
N ARG A 69 15.50 10.02 -14.29
CA ARG A 69 16.86 10.54 -14.11
C ARG A 69 17.16 11.83 -14.89
N GLY A 70 16.59 11.99 -16.08
CA GLY A 70 16.92 13.08 -17.02
C GLY A 70 15.95 14.26 -17.10
N THR A 71 14.90 14.31 -16.27
CA THR A 71 13.93 15.42 -16.26
C THR A 71 14.22 16.41 -15.13
N ALA A 72 13.91 17.69 -15.35
CA ALA A 72 13.90 18.70 -14.29
C ALA A 72 12.96 18.24 -13.15
N LYS A 73 13.46 18.25 -11.91
CA LYS A 73 12.75 17.69 -10.75
C LYS A 73 12.28 18.82 -9.85
N ALA A 74 11.01 18.80 -9.44
CA ALA A 74 10.55 19.69 -8.38
C ALA A 74 11.18 19.24 -7.03
N PRO A 75 11.14 20.07 -5.97
CA PRO A 75 11.66 19.68 -4.66
C PRO A 75 10.92 18.44 -4.14
N TRP A 76 11.65 17.56 -3.46
CA TRP A 76 11.21 16.20 -3.09
C TRP A 76 9.83 16.15 -2.43
N PHE A 77 9.57 17.03 -1.45
CA PHE A 77 8.32 17.06 -0.70
C PHE A 77 7.10 17.45 -1.54
N HIS A 78 7.26 18.31 -2.56
CA HIS A 78 6.15 18.73 -3.43
C HIS A 78 5.63 17.60 -4.32
N GLU A 79 6.50 16.65 -4.70
CA GLU A 79 6.11 15.47 -5.48
C GLU A 79 5.67 14.30 -4.57
N PHE A 80 6.25 14.20 -3.37
CA PHE A 80 5.97 13.11 -2.43
C PHE A 80 4.54 13.16 -1.89
N TRP A 81 4.04 14.31 -1.44
CA TRP A 81 2.71 14.39 -0.82
C TRP A 81 1.57 13.99 -1.75
N PRO A 82 1.50 14.45 -3.02
CA PRO A 82 0.50 13.96 -3.97
C PRO A 82 0.63 12.44 -4.23
N PHE A 83 1.86 11.94 -4.37
CA PHE A 83 2.10 10.51 -4.60
C PHE A 83 1.64 9.65 -3.41
N LEU A 84 1.94 10.10 -2.19
CA LEU A 84 1.52 9.45 -0.96
C LEU A 84 0.00 9.51 -0.79
N ALA A 85 -0.65 10.64 -1.11
CA ALA A 85 -2.10 10.80 -0.98
C ALA A 85 -2.87 9.80 -1.86
N VAL A 86 -2.48 9.68 -3.14
CA VAL A 86 -3.09 8.69 -4.05
C VAL A 86 -2.79 7.26 -3.59
N GLY A 87 -1.55 6.99 -3.16
CA GLY A 87 -1.16 5.70 -2.59
C GLY A 87 -1.98 5.34 -1.34
N SER A 88 -2.26 6.32 -0.48
CA SER A 88 -2.99 6.13 0.78
C SER A 88 -4.45 5.78 0.54
N ALA A 89 -5.09 6.37 -0.48
CA ALA A 89 -6.44 5.99 -0.88
C ALA A 89 -6.52 4.51 -1.33
N ALA A 90 -5.53 4.06 -2.11
CA ALA A 90 -5.43 2.65 -2.51
C ALA A 90 -5.11 1.73 -1.32
N ALA A 91 -4.24 2.16 -0.40
CA ALA A 91 -3.90 1.40 0.80
C ALA A 91 -5.08 1.25 1.76
N PHE A 92 -5.91 2.29 1.87
CA PHE A 92 -7.15 2.26 2.64
C PHE A 92 -8.13 1.25 2.07
N LEU A 93 -8.37 1.26 0.75
CA LEU A 93 -9.17 0.22 0.09
C LEU A 93 -8.58 -1.18 0.30
N GLY A 94 -7.25 -1.29 0.21
CA GLY A 94 -6.54 -2.53 0.44
C GLY A 94 -6.75 -3.11 1.84
N LEU A 95 -6.91 -2.27 2.87
CA LEU A 95 -7.17 -2.74 4.22
C LEU A 95 -8.46 -3.58 4.28
N PHE A 96 -9.54 -3.15 3.60
CA PHE A 96 -10.80 -3.89 3.56
C PHE A 96 -10.69 -5.19 2.78
N ILE A 97 -9.97 -5.18 1.65
CA ILE A 97 -9.72 -6.39 0.85
C ILE A 97 -8.95 -7.41 1.68
N LYS A 98 -7.89 -6.98 2.36
CA LYS A 98 -7.08 -7.84 3.23
C LYS A 98 -7.93 -8.43 4.37
N ILE A 99 -8.73 -7.58 5.03
CA ILE A 99 -9.66 -8.04 6.07
C ILE A 99 -10.61 -9.10 5.51
N GLY A 100 -11.15 -8.88 4.30
CA GLY A 100 -12.01 -9.83 3.60
C GLY A 100 -11.35 -11.19 3.35
N PHE A 101 -10.05 -11.23 3.05
CA PHE A 101 -9.29 -12.48 2.89
C PHE A 101 -8.98 -13.18 4.22
N THR A 102 -8.87 -12.43 5.32
CA THR A 102 -8.47 -12.96 6.64
C THR A 102 -9.62 -13.23 7.61
N ASN A 103 -10.80 -12.67 7.38
CA ASN A 103 -11.95 -12.84 8.26
C ASN A 103 -12.71 -14.13 7.92
N PRO A 104 -12.83 -15.12 8.82
CA PRO A 104 -13.53 -16.39 8.55
C PRO A 104 -15.02 -16.24 8.19
N THR A 105 -15.67 -15.14 8.58
CA THR A 105 -17.08 -14.88 8.23
C THR A 105 -17.24 -14.21 6.87
N SER A 106 -16.14 -13.81 6.24
CA SER A 106 -16.15 -13.19 4.91
C SER A 106 -16.34 -14.23 3.81
N PRO A 107 -17.14 -13.93 2.77
CA PRO A 107 -17.27 -14.81 1.61
C PRO A 107 -15.98 -14.92 0.78
N LEU A 108 -15.04 -13.97 0.96
CA LEU A 108 -13.74 -13.97 0.29
C LEU A 108 -12.64 -14.61 1.15
N TYR A 109 -12.97 -15.20 2.29
CA TYR A 109 -11.99 -15.81 3.18
C TYR A 109 -11.12 -16.83 2.46
N LEU A 110 -9.81 -16.78 2.67
CA LEU A 110 -8.88 -17.77 2.12
C LEU A 110 -8.94 -19.06 2.97
N PRO A 111 -9.53 -20.17 2.50
CA PRO A 111 -9.86 -21.30 3.36
C PRO A 111 -8.67 -22.22 3.64
N SER A 112 -8.73 -22.95 4.75
CA SER A 112 -7.87 -24.11 5.04
C SER A 112 -8.22 -25.29 4.11
N PRO A 113 -7.32 -26.26 3.86
CA PRO A 113 -6.03 -26.47 4.53
C PRO A 113 -4.85 -25.71 3.91
N TRP A 114 -4.97 -25.21 2.68
CA TRP A 114 -3.82 -24.63 1.97
C TRP A 114 -3.33 -23.31 2.59
N PHE A 115 -4.24 -22.47 3.10
CA PHE A 115 -3.89 -21.22 3.76
C PHE A 115 -3.93 -21.42 5.28
N HIS A 116 -2.79 -21.33 5.94
CA HIS A 116 -2.66 -21.53 7.39
C HIS A 116 -1.37 -20.91 7.90
N GLU A 117 -1.29 -20.62 9.20
CA GLU A 117 -0.17 -19.86 9.78
C GLU A 117 0.98 -20.74 10.30
N ASP A 118 0.93 -22.06 10.08
CA ASP A 118 1.95 -22.99 10.59
C ASP A 118 3.24 -22.95 9.75
N THR A 119 3.16 -22.52 8.49
CA THR A 119 4.32 -22.34 7.63
C THR A 119 4.26 -21.01 6.89
N GLY A 120 5.41 -20.33 6.77
CA GLY A 120 5.46 -19.00 6.17
C GLY A 120 4.98 -18.94 4.72
N LEU A 121 5.23 -19.97 3.90
CA LEU A 121 4.79 -20.01 2.50
C LEU A 121 3.28 -20.18 2.32
N HIS A 122 2.62 -20.79 3.29
CA HIS A 122 1.17 -21.00 3.30
C HIS A 122 0.42 -19.97 4.15
N SER A 123 1.14 -19.02 4.76
CA SER A 123 0.59 -17.99 5.60
C SER A 123 -0.54 -17.24 4.91
N ARG A 124 -1.74 -17.34 5.48
CA ARG A 124 -2.92 -16.61 5.00
C ARG A 124 -2.65 -15.11 5.07
N GLU A 125 -2.01 -14.66 6.14
CA GLU A 125 -1.60 -13.27 6.32
C GLU A 125 -0.75 -12.75 5.15
N TYR A 126 0.27 -13.50 4.72
CA TYR A 126 1.12 -13.11 3.60
C TYR A 126 0.41 -13.20 2.25
N TRP A 127 -0.40 -14.23 2.01
CA TRP A 127 -1.18 -14.34 0.78
C TRP A 127 -2.26 -13.26 0.66
N ALA A 128 -2.96 -12.96 1.74
CA ALA A 128 -3.91 -11.85 1.80
C ALA A 128 -3.21 -10.53 1.48
N GLN A 129 -2.03 -10.28 2.05
CA GLN A 129 -1.23 -9.10 1.75
C GLN A 129 -0.82 -9.03 0.28
N LEU A 130 -0.27 -10.12 -0.27
CA LEU A 130 0.18 -10.18 -1.66
C LEU A 130 -0.96 -9.96 -2.66
N LEU A 131 -2.09 -10.67 -2.49
CA LEU A 131 -3.27 -10.53 -3.35
C LEU A 131 -3.85 -9.13 -3.27
N THR A 132 -3.89 -8.55 -2.07
CA THR A 132 -4.35 -7.17 -1.88
C THR A 132 -3.47 -6.18 -2.64
N ILE A 133 -2.14 -6.33 -2.58
CA ILE A 133 -1.22 -5.46 -3.35
C ILE A 133 -1.44 -5.65 -4.85
N PHE A 134 -1.62 -6.89 -5.30
CA PHE A 134 -1.87 -7.20 -6.70
C PHE A 134 -3.16 -6.52 -7.22
N ILE A 135 -4.21 -6.47 -6.40
CA ILE A 135 -5.47 -5.79 -6.73
C ILE A 135 -5.35 -4.26 -6.64
N THR A 136 -4.69 -3.74 -5.62
CA THR A 136 -4.63 -2.29 -5.35
C THR A 136 -3.59 -1.55 -6.19
N MET A 137 -2.54 -2.22 -6.65
CA MET A 137 -1.48 -1.59 -7.47
C MET A 137 -2.04 -1.04 -8.80
N PRO A 138 -2.83 -1.77 -9.61
CA PRO A 138 -3.46 -1.22 -10.81
C PRO A 138 -4.35 -0.01 -10.52
N ILE A 139 -5.09 -0.05 -9.41
CA ILE A 139 -5.97 1.05 -8.97
C ILE A 139 -5.13 2.30 -8.66
N ASN A 140 -4.06 2.14 -7.89
CA ASN A 140 -3.14 3.22 -7.55
C ASN A 140 -2.48 3.81 -8.81
N PHE A 141 -2.07 2.96 -9.77
CA PHE A 141 -1.52 3.40 -11.04
C PHE A 141 -2.56 4.17 -11.88
N ALA A 142 -3.79 3.65 -12.00
CA ALA A 142 -4.87 4.31 -12.72
C ALA A 142 -5.25 5.65 -12.10
N ALA A 143 -5.33 5.73 -10.77
CA ALA A 143 -5.61 6.97 -10.04
C ALA A 143 -4.50 8.01 -10.26
N ASN A 144 -3.23 7.62 -10.13
CA ASN A 144 -2.10 8.51 -10.44
C ASN A 144 -2.10 8.94 -11.91
N LYS A 145 -2.48 8.04 -12.83
CA LYS A 145 -2.53 8.34 -14.26
C LYS A 145 -3.67 9.30 -14.62
N LEU A 146 -4.86 9.08 -14.09
CA LEU A 146 -6.09 9.79 -14.45
C LEU A 146 -6.24 11.11 -13.69
N TRP A 147 -5.78 11.18 -12.44
CA TRP A 147 -5.90 12.39 -11.62
C TRP A 147 -4.65 13.27 -11.75
N THR A 148 -3.47 12.75 -11.41
CA THR A 148 -2.23 13.56 -11.36
C THR A 148 -1.85 14.09 -12.74
N PHE A 149 -1.88 13.27 -13.80
CA PHE A 149 -1.48 13.77 -15.13
C PHE A 149 -2.56 14.56 -15.88
N ARG A 150 -3.85 14.37 -15.57
CA ARG A 150 -4.94 15.06 -16.30
C ARG A 150 -5.37 16.36 -15.61
N HIS A 151 -5.38 16.44 -14.28
CA HIS A 151 -5.74 17.67 -13.56
C HIS A 151 -4.54 18.60 -13.34
N VAL A 152 -3.38 18.10 -12.94
CA VAL A 152 -2.22 18.96 -12.63
C VAL A 152 -1.66 19.63 -13.88
N ARG A 153 -1.49 18.89 -15.00
CA ARG A 153 -1.03 19.50 -16.28
C ARG A 153 -1.99 20.56 -16.82
N ARG A 154 -3.30 20.39 -16.63
CA ARG A 154 -4.29 21.39 -17.07
C ARG A 154 -4.25 22.66 -16.23
N ARG A 155 -3.93 22.55 -14.93
CA ARG A 155 -3.83 23.70 -14.03
C ARG A 155 -2.57 24.53 -14.30
N TYR A 156 -1.40 23.89 -14.42
CA TYR A 156 -0.16 24.58 -14.77
C TYR A 156 -0.18 25.23 -16.17
N ALA A 157 -0.84 24.59 -17.15
CA ALA A 157 -1.00 25.16 -18.48
C ALA A 157 -1.88 26.43 -18.49
N ARG A 158 -2.85 26.53 -17.57
CA ARG A 158 -3.68 27.74 -17.42
C ARG A 158 -2.93 28.85 -16.68
N GLU A 159 -2.24 28.53 -15.59
CA GLU A 159 -1.46 29.51 -14.82
C GLU A 159 -0.33 30.13 -15.66
N GLN A 160 0.30 29.39 -16.59
CA GLN A 160 1.30 29.95 -17.53
C GLN A 160 0.70 30.80 -18.66
N GLN A 161 -0.58 30.61 -19.00
CA GLN A 161 -1.28 31.45 -19.99
C GLN A 161 -1.74 32.77 -19.38
N GLU A 162 -2.14 32.77 -18.10
CA GLU A 162 -2.52 33.98 -17.36
C GLU A 162 -1.32 34.88 -17.00
N VAL A 163 -0.13 34.32 -16.86
CA VAL A 163 1.10 35.11 -16.59
C VAL A 163 1.71 35.72 -17.85
N ASN A 164 1.39 35.17 -19.04
CA ASN A 164 1.98 35.59 -20.32
C ASN A 164 0.99 36.29 -21.28
N GLY A 165 -0.25 36.54 -20.85
CA GLY A 165 -1.29 37.25 -21.61
C GLY A 165 -1.71 38.52 -20.88
#